data_AF-A0AAD8RWF7-F1
#
_entry.id   AF-A0AAD8RWF7-F1
#
_cell.length_a   1.000
_cell.length_b   1.000
_cell.length_c   1.000
_cell.angle_alpha   90.00
_cell.angle_beta   90.00
_cell.angle_gamma   90.00
#
_symmetry.space_group_name_H-M   'P 1'
#
loop_
_entity.id
_entity.type
_entity.pdbx_description
1 polymer ?
#
loop_
_entity_poly.entity_id
_entity_poly.type
_entity_poly.pdbx_seq_one_letter_code
_entity_poly.pdbx_strand_id
1 'polypeptide(L)'
;MQAFTQIRTFTVHGGKEIDVVYTNEEKTMSKYLKMYAQWYAEENENKFVGLDLEYTPEDPNHEVDNFLAVVQLSMRNHVLVCHYSWTNGECPALRSFLQKQGIVFCTVDKRADFQKLYFEKIIIPRENWIDIQELVHVKGLNDRGYLMRDGMASLATSIIDESYSQMKNKFPPERHDYWEERPLSDLNLEYAAKDAYVSYQLYVKIWFFLRYLVFCPGCKKEDTLRGHLCDKCNAAEIEAERAQKNAAAEIARLKAELASVQAELASLKAPASSDNTQQASPPHGKRRKMNDEQWLESSDAPKSSDYWQNLRKSWTGDEQKSDDPWTTEMSDQQSPKSDNPWLTKPGNY
;
A
#
# COMPACT_ATOMS: atom_id res chain seq x y z
N MET A 1 6.56 18.74 -18.03
CA MET A 1 5.86 17.51 -18.47
C MET A 1 4.35 17.73 -18.42
N GLN A 2 3.56 17.11 -19.29
CA GLN A 2 2.09 17.26 -19.23
C GLN A 2 1.53 16.43 -18.07
N ALA A 3 0.60 16.97 -17.28
CA ALA A 3 -0.12 16.21 -16.26
C ALA A 3 -1.13 15.26 -16.93
N PHE A 4 -1.36 14.08 -16.36
CA PHE A 4 -2.38 13.15 -16.80
C PHE A 4 -2.98 12.38 -15.62
N THR A 5 -4.22 11.93 -15.84
CA THR A 5 -4.93 11.02 -14.94
C THR A 5 -5.76 10.07 -15.79
N GLN A 6 -5.71 8.79 -15.46
CA GLN A 6 -6.53 7.74 -16.03
C GLN A 6 -7.21 6.97 -14.89
N ILE A 7 -8.47 6.63 -15.10
CA ILE A 7 -9.22 5.75 -14.20
C ILE A 7 -9.46 4.45 -14.94
N ARG A 8 -9.22 3.33 -14.26
CA ARG A 8 -9.42 1.97 -14.76
C ARG A 8 -10.08 1.13 -13.69
N THR A 9 -10.65 0.01 -14.12
CA THR A 9 -11.16 -1.02 -13.24
C THR A 9 -10.56 -2.34 -13.72
N PHE A 10 -9.98 -3.12 -12.82
CA PHE A 10 -9.44 -4.44 -13.14
C PHE A 10 -10.09 -5.51 -12.27
N THR A 11 -10.18 -6.72 -12.81
CA THR A 11 -10.69 -7.88 -12.08
C THR A 11 -9.53 -8.61 -11.37
N VAL A 12 -9.73 -8.89 -10.08
CA VAL A 12 -8.86 -9.72 -9.24
C VAL A 12 -9.56 -11.04 -8.89
N HIS A 13 -8.93 -11.88 -8.06
CA HIS A 13 -9.51 -13.16 -7.64
C HIS A 13 -10.97 -13.06 -7.16
N GLY A 14 -11.74 -14.13 -7.38
CA GLY A 14 -13.15 -14.19 -7.01
C GLY A 14 -14.09 -13.28 -7.82
N GLY A 15 -13.62 -12.74 -8.97
CA GLY A 15 -14.40 -11.83 -9.81
C GLY A 15 -14.56 -10.43 -9.21
N LYS A 16 -13.80 -10.12 -8.16
CA LYS A 16 -13.83 -8.82 -7.50
C LYS A 16 -13.16 -7.77 -8.37
N GLU A 17 -13.67 -6.54 -8.33
CA GLU A 17 -13.09 -5.41 -9.05
C GLU A 17 -12.28 -4.51 -8.12
N ILE A 18 -11.20 -3.95 -8.65
CA ILE A 18 -10.42 -2.88 -8.03
C ILE A 18 -10.46 -1.63 -8.89
N ASP A 19 -10.68 -0.49 -8.25
CA ASP A 19 -10.66 0.82 -8.88
C ASP A 19 -9.23 1.37 -8.88
N VAL A 20 -8.72 1.70 -10.05
CA VAL A 20 -7.34 2.16 -10.23
C VAL A 20 -7.31 3.58 -10.73
N VAL A 21 -6.59 4.43 -10.00
CA VAL A 21 -6.25 5.79 -10.42
C VAL A 21 -4.79 5.82 -10.78
N TYR A 22 -4.51 6.05 -12.06
CA TYR A 22 -3.17 6.16 -12.60
C TYR A 22 -2.87 7.60 -12.98
N THR A 23 -1.86 8.23 -12.37
CA THR A 23 -1.63 9.67 -12.51
C THR A 23 -0.17 10.06 -12.29
N ASN A 24 0.24 11.19 -12.86
CA ASN A 24 1.43 11.93 -12.43
C ASN A 24 1.08 13.34 -11.90
N GLU A 25 -0.21 13.62 -11.70
CA GLU A 25 -0.72 14.94 -11.32
C GLU A 25 -0.84 15.09 -9.81
N GLU A 26 -0.07 16.01 -9.23
CA GLU A 26 -0.07 16.30 -7.78
C GLU A 26 -1.45 16.57 -7.20
N LYS A 27 -2.29 17.33 -7.91
CA LYS A 27 -3.67 17.63 -7.47
C LYS A 27 -4.51 16.36 -7.33
N THR A 28 -4.36 15.43 -8.28
CA THR A 28 -5.08 14.16 -8.26
C THR A 28 -4.53 13.25 -7.18
N MET A 29 -3.21 13.14 -7.03
CA MET A 29 -2.60 12.38 -5.95
C MET A 29 -3.05 12.90 -4.57
N SER A 30 -2.98 14.22 -4.34
CA SER A 30 -3.44 14.84 -3.10
C SER A 30 -4.91 14.52 -2.79
N LYS A 31 -5.79 14.50 -3.81
CA LYS A 31 -7.20 14.13 -3.64
C LYS A 31 -7.35 12.70 -3.13
N TYR A 32 -6.72 11.72 -3.75
CA TYR A 32 -6.89 10.31 -3.37
C TYR A 32 -6.13 9.94 -2.09
N LEU A 33 -5.00 10.57 -1.82
CA LEU A 33 -4.31 10.42 -0.53
C LEU A 33 -5.10 11.01 0.63
N LYS A 34 -5.85 12.11 0.40
CA LYS A 34 -6.83 12.62 1.39
C LYS A 34 -8.01 11.67 1.59
N MET A 35 -8.50 11.04 0.53
CA MET A 35 -9.54 10.01 0.63
C MET A 35 -9.04 8.82 1.47
N TYR A 36 -7.81 8.34 1.24
CA TYR A 36 -7.18 7.33 2.09
C TYR A 36 -7.08 7.82 3.55
N ALA A 37 -6.67 9.07 3.76
CA ALA A 37 -6.62 9.67 5.09
C ALA A 37 -7.97 9.68 5.82
N GLN A 38 -9.07 9.91 5.09
CA GLN A 38 -10.43 9.84 5.62
C GLN A 38 -10.80 8.40 6.01
N TRP A 39 -10.47 7.41 5.18
CA TRP A 39 -10.69 6.00 5.52
C TRP A 39 -9.96 5.57 6.79
N TYR A 40 -8.73 6.03 7.05
CA TYR A 40 -8.06 5.78 8.35
C TYR A 40 -8.74 6.45 9.54
N ALA A 41 -9.41 7.59 9.33
CA ALA A 41 -10.12 8.29 10.40
C ALA A 41 -11.41 7.55 10.79
N GLU A 42 -12.02 6.85 9.83
CA GLU A 42 -13.15 5.94 10.06
C GLU A 42 -12.71 4.63 10.74
N GLU A 43 -11.46 4.19 10.50
CA GLU A 43 -10.92 2.93 10.99
C GLU A 43 -10.16 3.10 12.32
N ASN A 44 -10.72 2.58 13.42
CA ASN A 44 -10.12 2.70 14.75
C ASN A 44 -8.76 1.98 14.88
N GLU A 45 -8.58 0.82 14.24
CA GLU A 45 -7.42 -0.05 14.48
C GLU A 45 -6.66 -0.46 13.19
N ASN A 46 -7.24 -0.27 12.01
CA ASN A 46 -6.76 -0.85 10.75
C ASN A 46 -6.16 0.19 9.80
N LYS A 47 -5.00 0.72 10.14
CA LYS A 47 -4.36 1.80 9.35
C LYS A 47 -3.30 1.23 8.42
N PHE A 48 -3.73 0.37 7.49
CA PHE A 48 -2.84 -0.36 6.58
C PHE A 48 -2.96 0.12 5.14
N VAL A 49 -1.82 0.19 4.46
CA VAL A 49 -1.72 0.50 3.02
C VAL A 49 -0.82 -0.52 2.38
N GLY A 50 -1.31 -1.19 1.33
CA GLY A 50 -0.45 -1.99 0.46
C GLY A 50 0.47 -1.06 -0.30
N LEU A 51 1.77 -1.32 -0.23
CA LEU A 51 2.81 -0.59 -0.95
C LEU A 51 3.54 -1.58 -1.86
N ASP A 52 3.81 -1.14 -3.07
CA ASP A 52 4.75 -1.76 -3.99
C ASP A 52 5.46 -0.64 -4.76
N LEU A 53 6.57 -0.96 -5.43
CA LEU A 53 7.35 -0.03 -6.24
C LEU A 53 7.83 -0.72 -7.52
N GLU A 54 7.93 0.05 -8.61
CA GLU A 54 8.58 -0.41 -9.84
C GLU A 54 9.66 0.58 -10.28
N TYR A 55 10.67 0.07 -10.97
CA TYR A 55 11.91 0.78 -11.26
C TYR A 55 12.14 0.94 -12.76
N THR A 56 12.94 1.92 -13.14
CA THR A 56 13.47 1.97 -14.51
C THR A 56 14.32 0.73 -14.79
N PRO A 57 14.58 0.39 -16.06
CA PRO A 57 15.55 -0.64 -16.42
C PRO A 57 16.88 -0.41 -15.71
N GLU A 58 17.51 -1.50 -15.29
CA GLU A 58 18.91 -1.47 -14.89
C GLU A 58 19.77 -1.16 -16.12
N ASP A 59 20.75 -0.28 -15.95
CA ASP A 59 21.76 -0.09 -16.99
C ASP A 59 22.50 -1.42 -17.23
N PRO A 60 22.60 -1.92 -18.47
CA PRO A 60 23.26 -3.20 -18.76
C PRO A 60 24.72 -3.29 -18.31
N ASN A 61 25.38 -2.13 -18.14
CA ASN A 61 26.77 -2.04 -17.68
C ASN A 61 26.87 -1.77 -16.17
N HIS A 62 25.73 -1.63 -15.48
CA HIS A 62 25.63 -1.22 -14.08
C HIS A 62 26.41 0.08 -13.76
N GLU A 63 26.54 0.98 -14.74
CA GLU A 63 27.18 2.29 -14.56
C GLU A 63 26.23 3.31 -13.93
N VAL A 64 24.92 3.09 -14.11
CA VAL A 64 23.86 3.95 -13.58
C VAL A 64 22.85 3.07 -12.83
N ASP A 65 22.57 3.44 -11.58
CA ASP A 65 21.50 2.80 -10.79
C ASP A 65 20.14 3.03 -11.46
N ASN A 66 19.27 2.02 -11.44
CA ASN A 66 17.86 2.25 -11.79
C ASN A 66 17.16 3.13 -10.74
N PHE A 67 16.21 3.92 -11.22
CA PHE A 67 15.46 4.91 -10.43
C PHE A 67 14.03 4.47 -10.17
N LEU A 68 13.38 5.14 -9.23
CA LEU A 68 11.96 4.92 -8.95
C LEU A 68 11.10 5.38 -10.14
N ALA A 69 10.37 4.45 -10.75
CA ALA A 69 9.51 4.73 -11.89
C ALA A 69 8.04 4.88 -11.48
N VAL A 70 7.53 3.93 -10.69
CA VAL A 70 6.12 3.86 -10.28
C VAL A 70 6.03 3.60 -8.78
N VAL A 71 5.07 4.25 -8.12
CA VAL A 71 4.69 3.98 -6.73
C VAL A 71 3.24 3.55 -6.70
N GLN A 72 2.95 2.39 -6.11
CA GLN A 72 1.60 1.85 -6.02
C GLN A 72 1.13 1.82 -4.56
N LEU A 73 -0.06 2.39 -4.31
CA LEU A 73 -0.68 2.44 -2.98
C LEU A 73 -2.08 1.86 -3.01
N SER A 74 -2.30 0.77 -2.28
CA SER A 74 -3.60 0.10 -2.19
C SER A 74 -4.24 0.24 -0.82
N MET A 75 -5.54 0.54 -0.82
CA MET A 75 -6.38 0.44 0.38
C MET A 75 -7.79 0.03 -0.03
N ARG A 76 -8.38 -0.91 0.72
CA ARG A 76 -9.70 -1.52 0.43
C ARG A 76 -9.71 -2.13 -0.99
N ASN A 77 -10.52 -1.57 -1.89
CA ASN A 77 -10.60 -2.00 -3.31
C ASN A 77 -10.09 -0.90 -4.26
N HIS A 78 -9.34 0.06 -3.75
CA HIS A 78 -8.81 1.16 -4.55
C HIS A 78 -7.29 1.09 -4.59
N VAL A 79 -6.72 1.41 -5.75
CA VAL A 79 -5.27 1.50 -5.96
C VAL A 79 -4.93 2.83 -6.61
N LEU A 80 -4.01 3.57 -6.00
CA LEU A 80 -3.39 4.75 -6.57
C LEU A 80 -2.03 4.34 -7.16
N VAL A 81 -1.89 4.48 -8.46
CA VAL A 81 -0.64 4.25 -9.20
C VAL A 81 -0.08 5.62 -9.59
N CYS A 82 0.99 6.02 -8.91
CA CYS A 82 1.74 7.23 -9.22
C CYS A 82 2.83 6.90 -10.24
N HIS A 83 2.80 7.56 -11.40
CA HIS A 83 3.91 7.52 -12.35
C HIS A 83 5.02 8.48 -11.90
N TYR A 84 5.81 8.05 -10.92
CA TYR A 84 6.78 8.86 -10.20
C TYR A 84 7.84 9.50 -11.09
N SER A 85 8.44 8.74 -12.03
CA SER A 85 9.46 9.27 -12.96
C SER A 85 8.95 10.45 -13.81
N TRP A 86 7.63 10.56 -14.00
CA TRP A 86 6.97 11.64 -14.71
C TRP A 86 6.43 12.77 -13.82
N THR A 87 6.81 12.76 -12.55
CA THR A 87 6.56 13.87 -11.60
C THR A 87 7.73 14.84 -11.50
N ASN A 88 8.87 14.55 -12.15
CA ASN A 88 10.12 15.30 -11.99
C ASN A 88 10.60 15.37 -10.52
N GLY A 89 10.27 14.35 -9.71
CA GLY A 89 10.53 14.31 -8.27
C GLY A 89 9.66 15.26 -7.43
N GLU A 90 8.73 15.99 -8.06
CA GLU A 90 7.84 16.96 -7.43
C GLU A 90 6.50 16.34 -7.07
N CYS A 91 6.50 15.47 -6.06
CA CYS A 91 5.28 14.90 -5.52
C CYS A 91 5.18 15.06 -3.99
N PRO A 92 4.97 16.30 -3.49
CA PRO A 92 4.95 16.56 -2.06
C PRO A 92 3.81 15.82 -1.34
N ALA A 93 2.62 15.65 -1.94
CA ALA A 93 1.55 14.88 -1.31
C ALA A 93 1.95 13.42 -1.07
N LEU A 94 2.55 12.75 -2.07
CA LEU A 94 3.02 11.36 -1.92
C LEU A 94 4.14 11.27 -0.89
N ARG A 95 5.14 12.15 -0.97
CA ARG A 95 6.25 12.18 -0.01
C ARG A 95 5.73 12.40 1.42
N SER A 96 4.89 13.41 1.64
CA SER A 96 4.30 13.66 2.97
C SER A 96 3.45 12.50 3.46
N PHE A 97 2.77 11.78 2.57
CA PHE A 97 1.95 10.64 2.92
C PHE A 97 2.78 9.42 3.34
N LEU A 98 3.80 9.04 2.55
CA LEU A 98 4.71 7.93 2.85
C LEU A 98 5.50 8.15 4.15
N GLN A 99 5.80 9.42 4.48
CA GLN A 99 6.53 9.78 5.70
C GLN A 99 5.62 9.98 6.93
N LYS A 100 4.31 9.79 6.79
CA LYS A 100 3.34 10.07 7.87
C LYS A 100 3.40 8.98 8.95
N GLN A 101 3.50 9.40 10.20
CA GLN A 101 3.42 8.50 11.36
C GLN A 101 2.01 7.94 11.55
N GLY A 102 1.90 6.74 12.15
CA GLY A 102 0.63 6.08 12.42
C GLY A 102 -0.10 5.45 11.21
N ILE A 103 0.55 5.38 10.05
CA ILE A 103 0.10 4.58 8.89
C ILE A 103 1.10 3.46 8.69
N VAL A 104 0.62 2.22 8.63
CA VAL A 104 1.45 1.05 8.35
C VAL A 104 1.40 0.76 6.84
N PHE A 105 2.55 0.80 6.20
CA PHE A 105 2.79 0.37 4.84
C PHE A 105 3.24 -1.09 4.86
N CYS A 106 2.54 -1.93 4.11
CA CYS A 106 2.83 -3.36 4.00
C CYS A 106 3.28 -3.69 2.58
N THR A 107 4.40 -4.40 2.46
CA THR A 107 5.01 -4.84 1.20
C THR A 107 5.55 -6.26 1.34
N VAL A 108 6.05 -6.84 0.24
CA VAL A 108 6.78 -8.10 0.21
C VAL A 108 8.19 -7.81 -0.31
N ASP A 109 9.21 -8.07 0.51
CA ASP A 109 10.63 -7.85 0.19
C ASP A 109 11.04 -6.36 0.03
N LYS A 110 11.00 -5.60 1.13
CA LYS A 110 11.26 -4.14 1.12
C LYS A 110 12.72 -3.71 0.92
N ARG A 111 13.65 -4.64 0.73
CA ARG A 111 15.10 -4.34 0.82
C ARG A 111 15.58 -3.44 -0.31
N ALA A 112 15.20 -3.77 -1.54
CA ALA A 112 15.50 -2.95 -2.71
C ALA A 112 14.74 -1.62 -2.60
N ASP A 113 13.45 -1.69 -2.27
CA ASP A 113 12.56 -0.54 -2.09
C ASP A 113 13.14 0.50 -1.15
N PHE A 114 13.71 0.07 -0.02
CA PHE A 114 14.30 0.97 0.96
C PHE A 114 15.42 1.80 0.34
N GLN A 115 16.31 1.18 -0.43
CA GLN A 115 17.40 1.89 -1.10
C GLN A 115 16.86 2.88 -2.13
N LYS A 116 15.85 2.48 -2.92
CA LYS A 116 15.26 3.30 -3.97
C LYS A 116 14.55 4.53 -3.42
N LEU A 117 13.73 4.38 -2.38
CA LEU A 117 13.10 5.51 -1.72
C LEU A 117 14.13 6.43 -1.03
N TYR A 118 15.20 5.86 -0.47
CA TYR A 118 16.27 6.64 0.16
C TYR A 118 16.95 7.59 -0.83
N PHE A 119 17.26 7.13 -2.05
CA PHE A 119 17.82 7.98 -3.10
C PHE A 119 16.89 9.13 -3.49
N GLU A 120 15.57 8.90 -3.47
CA GLU A 120 14.54 9.91 -3.71
C GLU A 120 14.24 10.82 -2.51
N LYS A 121 15.00 10.64 -1.41
CA LYS A 121 14.83 11.35 -0.13
C LYS A 121 13.42 11.18 0.44
N ILE A 122 12.86 9.98 0.28
CA ILE A 122 11.57 9.56 0.85
C ILE A 122 11.88 8.54 1.94
N ILE A 123 11.54 8.86 3.20
CA ILE A 123 11.84 8.00 4.35
C ILE A 123 10.55 7.55 5.02
N ILE A 124 10.10 6.33 4.75
CA ILE A 124 9.01 5.72 5.52
C ILE A 124 9.56 5.39 6.92
N PRO A 125 8.92 5.82 8.02
CA PRO A 125 9.36 5.44 9.36
C PRO A 125 9.46 3.92 9.50
N ARG A 126 10.52 3.42 10.14
CA ARG A 126 10.82 1.97 10.17
C ARG A 126 9.70 1.18 10.83
N GLU A 127 9.11 1.73 11.88
CA GLU A 127 7.97 1.19 12.63
C GLU A 127 6.68 1.14 11.80
N ASN A 128 6.62 1.93 10.74
CA ASN A 128 5.49 2.04 9.83
C ASN A 128 5.68 1.22 8.56
N TRP A 129 6.82 0.53 8.36
CA TRP A 129 7.08 -0.25 7.15
C TRP A 129 7.30 -1.73 7.44
N ILE A 130 6.23 -2.50 7.25
CA ILE A 130 6.23 -3.94 7.45
C ILE A 130 6.59 -4.66 6.16
N ASP A 131 7.54 -5.58 6.27
CA ASP A 131 7.76 -6.60 5.25
C ASP A 131 7.00 -7.85 5.67
N ILE A 132 6.07 -8.32 4.85
CA ILE A 132 5.22 -9.47 5.16
C ILE A 132 6.05 -10.74 5.34
N GLN A 133 7.23 -10.82 4.69
CA GLN A 133 8.17 -11.95 4.87
C GLN A 133 8.74 -12.02 6.29
N GLU A 134 8.70 -10.93 7.07
CA GLU A 134 9.13 -10.95 8.47
C GLU A 134 8.05 -11.55 9.40
N LEU A 135 6.80 -11.64 8.94
CA LEU A 135 5.65 -12.08 9.74
C LEU A 135 5.25 -13.53 9.49
N VAL A 136 5.33 -13.99 8.24
CA VAL A 136 4.84 -15.31 7.83
C VAL A 136 5.81 -15.98 6.86
N HIS A 137 6.02 -17.28 7.06
CA HIS A 137 6.86 -18.14 6.22
C HIS A 137 6.07 -19.37 5.80
N VAL A 138 5.72 -19.49 4.51
CA VAL A 138 4.93 -20.61 3.97
C VAL A 138 5.80 -21.72 3.39
N LYS A 139 6.99 -21.42 2.89
CA LYS A 139 7.95 -22.45 2.41
C LYS A 139 8.69 -23.18 3.55
N GLY A 140 8.74 -22.61 4.74
CA GLY A 140 9.44 -23.21 5.88
C GLY A 140 10.96 -23.17 5.76
N LEU A 141 11.65 -24.23 6.20
CA LEU A 141 13.11 -24.34 6.20
C LEU A 141 13.61 -25.08 4.95
N ASN A 142 14.77 -24.68 4.43
CA ASN A 142 15.49 -25.46 3.42
C ASN A 142 16.26 -26.64 4.06
N ASP A 143 16.88 -27.49 3.23
CA ASP A 143 17.66 -28.66 3.67
C ASP A 143 18.85 -28.32 4.60
N ARG A 144 19.24 -27.05 4.65
CA ARG A 144 20.30 -26.53 5.53
C ARG A 144 19.75 -25.90 6.82
N GLY A 145 18.44 -26.00 7.06
CA GLY A 145 17.78 -25.46 8.25
C GLY A 145 17.55 -23.95 8.24
N TYR A 146 17.72 -23.27 7.10
CA TYR A 146 17.45 -21.83 6.98
C TYR A 146 16.05 -21.56 6.47
N LEU A 147 15.38 -20.55 7.04
CA LEU A 147 14.08 -20.07 6.56
C LEU A 147 14.16 -19.64 5.09
N MET A 148 13.31 -20.24 4.27
CA MET A 148 13.17 -19.90 2.86
C MET A 148 12.35 -18.62 2.70
N ARG A 149 12.73 -17.79 1.74
CA ARG A 149 11.98 -16.58 1.42
C ARG A 149 10.78 -16.88 0.53
N ASP A 150 9.65 -16.29 0.90
CA ASP A 150 8.41 -16.40 0.16
C ASP A 150 8.17 -15.18 -0.73
N GLY A 151 8.13 -15.39 -2.03
CA GLY A 151 7.72 -14.32 -2.95
C GLY A 151 6.23 -14.00 -2.80
N MET A 152 5.82 -12.83 -3.30
CA MET A 152 4.42 -12.38 -3.23
C MET A 152 3.44 -13.42 -3.76
N ALA A 153 3.74 -14.03 -4.92
CA ALA A 153 2.90 -15.08 -5.49
C ALA A 153 2.76 -16.30 -4.55
N SER A 154 3.85 -16.75 -3.91
CA SER A 154 3.80 -17.88 -2.97
C SER A 154 2.95 -17.54 -1.73
N LEU A 155 3.13 -16.34 -1.17
CA LEU A 155 2.32 -15.87 -0.05
C LEU A 155 0.84 -15.76 -0.44
N ALA A 156 0.54 -15.13 -1.57
CA ALA A 156 -0.82 -14.89 -2.03
C ALA A 156 -1.56 -16.21 -2.35
N THR A 157 -0.85 -17.17 -2.95
CA THR A 157 -1.38 -18.52 -3.21
C THR A 157 -1.79 -19.22 -1.91
N SER A 158 -0.94 -19.14 -0.89
CA SER A 158 -1.14 -19.85 0.37
C SER A 158 -2.14 -19.16 1.31
N ILE A 159 -2.23 -17.82 1.27
CA ILE A 159 -2.96 -17.03 2.28
C ILE A 159 -4.27 -16.44 1.73
N ILE A 160 -4.32 -16.11 0.44
CA ILE A 160 -5.48 -15.48 -0.18
C ILE A 160 -6.24 -16.50 -1.02
N ASP A 161 -5.65 -16.96 -2.12
CA ASP A 161 -6.31 -17.84 -3.07
C ASP A 161 -5.32 -18.47 -4.07
N GLU A 162 -5.56 -19.72 -4.47
CA GLU A 162 -4.70 -20.48 -5.39
C GLU A 162 -4.53 -19.81 -6.78
N SER A 163 -5.51 -18.99 -7.21
CA SER A 163 -5.45 -18.28 -8.49
C SER A 163 -4.27 -17.31 -8.62
N TYR A 164 -3.64 -16.91 -7.51
CA TYR A 164 -2.43 -16.09 -7.51
C TYR A 164 -1.15 -16.85 -7.84
N SER A 165 -1.17 -18.19 -7.93
CA SER A 165 0.00 -19.01 -8.25
C SER A 165 0.69 -18.62 -9.56
N GLN A 166 -0.07 -18.03 -10.49
CA GLN A 166 0.42 -17.60 -11.80
C GLN A 166 0.50 -16.07 -11.94
N MET A 167 0.36 -15.30 -10.85
CA MET A 167 0.31 -13.83 -10.95
C MET A 167 1.58 -13.22 -11.54
N LYS A 168 2.76 -13.81 -11.23
CA LYS A 168 4.04 -13.39 -11.82
C LYS A 168 4.25 -13.94 -13.22
N ASN A 169 3.84 -15.19 -13.49
CA ASN A 169 4.06 -15.84 -14.78
C ASN A 169 3.18 -15.29 -15.91
N LYS A 170 2.07 -14.62 -15.58
CA LYS A 170 1.19 -13.97 -16.55
C LYS A 170 1.71 -12.62 -17.03
N PHE A 171 2.68 -12.04 -16.34
CA PHE A 171 3.33 -10.81 -16.76
C PHE A 171 4.56 -11.15 -17.59
N PRO A 172 4.63 -10.71 -18.86
CA PRO A 172 5.74 -11.05 -19.74
C PRO A 172 7.06 -10.45 -19.23
N PRO A 173 8.16 -11.24 -19.16
CA PRO A 173 9.43 -10.74 -18.66
C PRO A 173 9.92 -9.47 -19.36
N GLU A 174 9.70 -9.36 -20.66
CA GLU A 174 10.06 -8.18 -21.46
C GLU A 174 9.32 -6.91 -21.05
N ARG A 175 8.24 -7.00 -20.27
CA ARG A 175 7.48 -5.82 -19.81
C ARG A 175 8.03 -5.20 -18.53
N HIS A 176 8.98 -5.86 -17.85
CA HIS A 176 9.64 -5.29 -16.66
C HIS A 176 10.56 -4.11 -16.99
N ASP A 177 10.95 -3.93 -18.26
CA ASP A 177 11.87 -2.87 -18.68
C ASP A 177 11.15 -1.61 -19.20
N TYR A 178 9.83 -1.47 -18.99
CA TYR A 178 9.03 -0.38 -19.57
C TYR A 178 8.21 0.40 -18.53
N TRP A 179 8.71 0.51 -17.30
CA TRP A 179 8.01 1.19 -16.20
C TRP A 179 8.03 2.72 -16.32
N GLU A 180 8.98 3.29 -17.06
CA GLU A 180 9.05 4.70 -17.40
C GLU A 180 8.27 5.08 -18.66
N GLU A 181 7.74 4.09 -19.41
CA GLU A 181 6.99 4.34 -20.64
C GLU A 181 5.69 5.08 -20.31
N ARG A 182 5.45 6.20 -21.01
CA ARG A 182 4.24 6.99 -20.81
C ARG A 182 3.34 7.00 -22.06
N PRO A 183 2.04 6.64 -21.90
CA PRO A 183 1.45 6.02 -20.71
C PRO A 183 1.94 4.59 -20.52
N LEU A 184 1.92 4.06 -19.29
CA LEU A 184 2.05 2.63 -19.05
C LEU A 184 1.05 1.87 -19.91
N SER A 185 1.48 0.72 -20.43
CA SER A 185 0.57 -0.22 -21.09
C SER A 185 -0.49 -0.69 -20.08
N ASP A 186 -1.68 -1.08 -20.57
CA ASP A 186 -2.73 -1.62 -19.69
C ASP A 186 -2.22 -2.86 -18.92
N LEU A 187 -1.30 -3.63 -19.50
CA LEU A 187 -0.69 -4.81 -18.88
C LEU A 187 0.22 -4.43 -17.69
N ASN A 188 1.10 -3.43 -17.86
CA ASN A 188 1.94 -2.89 -16.78
C ASN A 188 1.07 -2.28 -15.68
N LEU A 189 0.04 -1.51 -16.06
CA LEU A 189 -0.85 -0.86 -15.11
C LEU A 189 -1.68 -1.87 -14.31
N GLU A 190 -2.21 -2.91 -14.95
CA GLU A 190 -2.94 -4.00 -14.28
C GLU A 190 -2.03 -4.76 -13.32
N TYR A 191 -0.81 -5.08 -13.74
CA TYR A 191 0.18 -5.77 -12.92
C TYR A 191 0.52 -4.96 -11.66
N ALA A 192 0.95 -3.71 -11.84
CA ALA A 192 1.27 -2.79 -10.76
C ALA A 192 0.09 -2.61 -9.78
N ALA A 193 -1.13 -2.50 -10.30
CA ALA A 193 -2.31 -2.38 -9.45
C ALA A 193 -2.56 -3.65 -8.62
N LYS A 194 -2.35 -4.83 -9.21
CA LYS A 194 -2.53 -6.12 -8.54
C LYS A 194 -1.47 -6.35 -7.47
N ASP A 195 -0.20 -6.01 -7.70
CA ASP A 195 0.87 -6.23 -6.72
C ASP A 195 0.62 -5.43 -5.43
N ALA A 196 0.31 -4.13 -5.53
CA ALA A 196 -0.08 -3.34 -4.34
C ALA A 196 -1.38 -3.85 -3.68
N TYR A 197 -2.37 -4.26 -4.47
CA TYR A 197 -3.61 -4.84 -3.93
C TYR A 197 -3.34 -6.13 -3.16
N VAL A 198 -2.49 -7.01 -3.67
CA VAL A 198 -2.11 -8.25 -3.01
C VAL A 198 -1.34 -7.97 -1.73
N SER A 199 -0.40 -7.02 -1.72
CA SER A 199 0.29 -6.60 -0.48
C SER A 199 -0.71 -6.17 0.60
N TYR A 200 -1.71 -5.35 0.25
CA TYR A 200 -2.77 -4.96 1.18
C TYR A 200 -3.59 -6.15 1.68
N GLN A 201 -4.07 -7.02 0.78
CA GLN A 201 -4.92 -8.16 1.16
C GLN A 201 -4.17 -9.21 1.98
N LEU A 202 -2.90 -9.48 1.66
CA LEU A 202 -2.04 -10.35 2.45
C LEU A 202 -1.98 -9.87 3.89
N TYR A 203 -1.68 -8.58 4.08
CA TYR A 203 -1.59 -8.03 5.41
C TYR A 203 -2.93 -8.02 6.14
N VAL A 204 -4.04 -7.71 5.47
CA VAL A 204 -5.40 -7.79 6.06
C VAL A 204 -5.69 -9.21 6.58
N LYS A 205 -5.42 -10.23 5.77
CA LYS A 205 -5.63 -11.63 6.16
C LYS A 205 -4.70 -12.00 7.33
N ILE A 206 -3.40 -11.73 7.22
CA ILE A 206 -2.42 -12.03 8.29
C ILE A 206 -2.79 -11.31 9.59
N TRP A 207 -3.15 -10.04 9.53
CA TRP A 207 -3.55 -9.28 10.70
C TRP A 207 -4.81 -9.87 11.35
N PHE A 208 -5.79 -10.28 10.54
CA PHE A 208 -6.97 -10.99 11.03
C PHE A 208 -6.58 -12.32 11.71
N PHE A 209 -5.69 -13.11 11.09
CA PHE A 209 -5.19 -14.36 11.68
C PHE A 209 -4.48 -14.11 13.02
N LEU A 210 -3.52 -13.20 13.05
CA LEU A 210 -2.71 -12.90 14.23
C LEU A 210 -3.55 -12.33 15.37
N ARG A 211 -4.57 -11.54 15.08
CA ARG A 211 -5.42 -10.91 16.10
C ARG A 211 -6.54 -11.82 16.60
N TYR A 212 -7.21 -12.55 15.71
CA TYR A 212 -8.45 -13.25 16.04
C TYR A 212 -8.32 -14.78 16.06
N LEU A 213 -7.32 -15.35 15.37
CA LEU A 213 -7.22 -16.80 15.19
C LEU A 213 -6.09 -17.46 15.99
N VAL A 214 -5.00 -16.73 16.27
CA VAL A 214 -3.93 -17.19 17.19
C VAL A 214 -4.45 -17.31 18.64
N PHE A 215 -5.64 -16.81 18.94
CA PHE A 215 -6.32 -16.96 20.24
C PHE A 215 -7.54 -17.88 20.23
N CYS A 216 -7.75 -18.73 19.22
CA CYS A 216 -8.75 -19.80 19.35
C CYS A 216 -8.14 -20.95 20.18
N PRO A 217 -8.63 -21.24 21.41
CA PRO A 217 -8.03 -22.27 22.28
C PRO A 217 -8.04 -23.68 21.68
N GLY A 218 -8.81 -23.89 20.60
CA GLY A 218 -8.92 -25.16 19.89
C GLY A 218 -8.07 -25.29 18.62
N CYS A 219 -7.37 -24.25 18.16
CA CYS A 219 -6.56 -24.31 16.94
C CYS A 219 -5.06 -24.43 17.28
N LYS A 220 -4.36 -25.43 16.73
CA LYS A 220 -2.90 -25.46 16.79
C LYS A 220 -2.33 -24.40 15.85
N LYS A 221 -1.30 -23.67 16.29
CA LYS A 221 -0.66 -22.56 15.53
C LYS A 221 -0.27 -22.95 14.09
N GLU A 222 0.15 -24.20 13.89
CA GLU A 222 0.63 -24.73 12.61
C GLU A 222 -0.50 -24.98 11.61
N ASP A 223 -1.70 -25.36 12.08
CA ASP A 223 -2.87 -25.62 11.24
C ASP A 223 -3.53 -24.30 10.79
N THR A 224 -3.53 -23.29 11.66
CA THR A 224 -4.07 -21.94 11.38
C THR A 224 -3.32 -21.21 10.26
N LEU A 225 -1.98 -21.35 10.20
CA LEU A 225 -1.15 -20.72 9.15
C LEU A 225 -1.28 -21.42 7.79
N ARG A 226 -1.76 -22.66 7.74
CA ARG A 226 -2.01 -23.43 6.51
C ARG A 226 -3.47 -23.34 6.03
N GLY A 227 -4.27 -22.45 6.61
CA GLY A 227 -5.69 -22.31 6.28
C GLY A 227 -6.57 -23.46 6.77
N HIS A 228 -6.07 -24.34 7.65
CA HIS A 228 -6.88 -25.36 8.32
C HIS A 228 -7.47 -24.78 9.59
N LEU A 229 -8.47 -23.94 9.40
CA LEU A 229 -9.29 -23.40 10.48
C LEU A 229 -10.16 -24.50 11.08
N CYS A 230 -10.30 -24.51 12.41
CA CYS A 230 -11.36 -25.32 13.02
C CYS A 230 -12.74 -24.82 12.55
N ASP A 231 -13.76 -25.67 12.64
CA ASP A 231 -15.12 -25.36 12.17
C ASP A 231 -15.66 -24.02 12.69
N LYS A 232 -15.27 -23.62 13.92
CA LYS A 232 -15.67 -22.33 14.52
C LYS A 232 -15.00 -21.14 13.86
N CYS A 233 -13.71 -21.26 13.53
CA CYS A 233 -12.95 -20.20 12.86
C CYS A 233 -13.38 -20.06 11.40
N ASN A 234 -13.63 -21.17 10.70
CA ASN A 234 -14.24 -21.18 9.38
C ASN A 234 -15.62 -20.52 9.38
N ALA A 235 -16.48 -20.84 10.37
CA ALA A 235 -17.79 -20.23 10.48
C ALA A 235 -17.71 -18.71 10.68
N ALA A 236 -16.78 -18.23 11.51
CA ALA A 236 -16.58 -16.80 11.75
C ALA A 236 -16.08 -16.06 10.51
N GLU A 237 -15.17 -16.64 9.72
CA GLU A 237 -14.73 -16.07 8.44
C GLU A 237 -15.88 -16.02 7.43
N ILE A 238 -16.63 -17.12 7.28
CA ILE A 238 -17.82 -17.16 6.41
C ILE A 238 -18.86 -16.12 6.83
N GLU A 239 -19.08 -15.93 8.14
CA GLU A 239 -20.02 -14.93 8.64
C GLU A 239 -19.53 -13.50 8.38
N ALA A 240 -18.24 -13.23 8.58
CA ALA A 240 -17.63 -11.94 8.25
C ALA A 240 -17.71 -11.63 6.75
N GLU A 241 -17.44 -12.62 5.89
CA GLU A 241 -17.61 -12.48 4.44
C GLU A 241 -19.06 -12.24 4.03
N ARG A 242 -20.02 -12.92 4.66
CA ARG A 242 -21.46 -12.67 4.45
C ARG A 242 -21.84 -11.26 4.89
N ALA A 243 -21.38 -10.82 6.05
CA ALA A 243 -21.64 -9.47 6.56
C ALA A 243 -21.06 -8.41 5.61
N GLN A 244 -19.86 -8.62 5.10
CA GLN A 244 -19.23 -7.74 4.12
C GLN A 244 -20.01 -7.69 2.80
N LYS A 245 -20.46 -8.85 2.29
CA LYS A 245 -21.32 -8.93 1.08
C LYS A 245 -22.65 -8.20 1.29
N ASN A 246 -23.28 -8.37 2.45
CA ASN A 246 -24.53 -7.70 2.79
C ASN A 246 -24.35 -6.17 2.89
N ALA A 247 -23.26 -5.72 3.52
CA ALA A 247 -22.94 -4.29 3.61
C ALA A 247 -22.68 -3.69 2.21
N ALA A 248 -21.95 -4.40 1.34
CA ALA A 248 -21.72 -3.96 -0.04
C ALA A 248 -23.03 -3.86 -0.85
N ALA A 249 -23.93 -4.84 -0.69
CA ALA A 249 -25.24 -4.82 -1.33
C ALA A 249 -26.10 -3.63 -0.84
N GLU A 250 -26.08 -3.34 0.45
CA GLU A 250 -26.82 -2.22 1.01
C GLU A 250 -26.25 -0.87 0.55
N ILE A 251 -24.93 -0.73 0.50
CA ILE A 251 -24.28 0.46 -0.07
C ILE A 251 -24.68 0.64 -1.55
N ALA A 252 -24.74 -0.44 -2.33
CA ALA A 252 -25.18 -0.38 -3.71
C ALA A 252 -26.64 0.08 -3.83
N ARG A 253 -27.54 -0.43 -2.97
CA ARG A 253 -28.94 0.01 -2.88
C ARG A 253 -29.05 1.50 -2.56
N LEU A 254 -28.36 1.96 -1.53
CA LEU A 254 -28.36 3.37 -1.12
C LEU A 254 -27.80 4.29 -2.20
N LYS A 255 -26.77 3.86 -2.93
CA LYS A 255 -26.24 4.60 -4.09
C LYS A 255 -27.28 4.73 -5.21
N ALA A 256 -28.04 3.67 -5.49
CA ALA A 256 -29.10 3.71 -6.50
C ALA A 256 -30.26 4.63 -6.07
N GLU A 257 -30.68 4.56 -4.81
CA GLU A 257 -31.69 5.48 -4.24
C GLU A 257 -31.22 6.93 -4.31
N LEU A 258 -29.97 7.21 -3.93
CA LEU A 258 -29.39 8.55 -4.01
C LEU A 258 -29.39 9.08 -5.45
N ALA A 259 -29.04 8.25 -6.42
CA ALA A 259 -29.07 8.62 -7.84
C ALA A 259 -30.49 8.96 -8.31
N SER A 260 -31.50 8.21 -7.86
CA SER A 260 -32.91 8.49 -8.16
C SER A 260 -33.36 9.84 -7.58
N VAL A 261 -33.04 10.10 -6.31
CA VAL A 261 -33.37 11.38 -5.65
C VAL A 261 -32.68 12.56 -6.35
N GLN A 262 -31.42 12.37 -6.77
CA GLN A 262 -30.69 13.39 -7.52
C GLN A 262 -31.32 13.67 -8.89
N ALA A 263 -31.82 12.63 -9.58
CA ALA A 263 -32.53 12.79 -10.84
C ALA A 263 -33.87 13.54 -10.68
N GLU A 264 -34.64 13.21 -9.63
CA GLU A 264 -35.89 13.89 -9.32
C GLU A 264 -35.65 15.37 -8.97
N LEU A 265 -34.65 15.65 -8.13
CA LEU A 265 -34.25 17.02 -7.79
C LEU A 265 -33.81 17.82 -9.03
N ALA A 266 -33.14 17.18 -10.00
CA ALA A 266 -32.77 17.81 -11.26
C ALA A 266 -33.99 18.14 -12.12
N SER A 267 -35.01 17.26 -12.12
CA SER A 267 -36.27 17.48 -12.84
C SER A 267 -37.09 18.64 -12.25
N LEU A 268 -37.10 18.79 -10.93
CA LEU A 268 -37.78 19.90 -10.23
C LEU A 268 -37.06 21.24 -10.40
N LYS A 269 -35.75 21.20 -10.67
CA LYS A 269 -34.95 22.40 -10.96
C LYS A 269 -34.93 22.77 -12.44
N ALA A 270 -35.55 21.97 -13.31
CA ALA A 270 -35.74 22.37 -14.70
C ALA A 270 -36.66 23.61 -14.72
N PRO A 271 -36.22 24.74 -15.29
CA PRO A 271 -37.03 25.95 -15.30
C PRO A 271 -38.32 25.69 -16.07
N ALA A 272 -39.45 25.88 -15.38
CA ALA A 272 -40.74 25.98 -16.04
C ALA A 272 -40.65 27.10 -17.09
N SER A 273 -40.91 26.77 -18.35
CA SER A 273 -41.03 27.77 -19.39
C SER A 273 -42.24 28.66 -19.05
N SER A 274 -41.98 29.86 -18.57
CA SER A 274 -43.00 30.91 -18.50
C SER A 274 -42.35 32.26 -18.74
N ASP A 275 -42.66 32.79 -19.91
CA ASP A 275 -43.04 34.18 -20.17
C ASP A 275 -42.41 35.26 -19.31
N ASN A 276 -41.35 35.82 -19.90
CA ASN A 276 -41.04 37.23 -20.02
C ASN A 276 -42.05 38.20 -19.37
N THR A 277 -41.70 38.78 -18.23
CA THR A 277 -42.10 40.17 -17.95
C THR A 277 -41.04 40.87 -17.11
N GLN A 278 -40.52 41.96 -17.68
CA GLN A 278 -39.56 42.87 -17.10
C GLN A 278 -40.16 43.58 -15.87
N GLN A 279 -39.37 43.73 -14.79
CA GLN A 279 -39.34 44.99 -14.05
C GLN A 279 -38.08 45.12 -13.20
N ALA A 280 -37.61 46.37 -13.14
CA ALA A 280 -36.28 46.79 -12.74
C ALA A 280 -36.19 47.25 -11.28
N SER A 281 -35.03 46.97 -10.66
CA SER A 281 -34.25 47.74 -9.65
C SER A 281 -34.93 48.14 -8.31
N PRO A 282 -34.20 48.46 -7.19
CA PRO A 282 -32.80 48.93 -7.10
C PRO A 282 -31.96 48.27 -5.95
N PRO A 283 -30.69 48.69 -5.76
CA PRO A 283 -29.72 47.95 -4.94
C PRO A 283 -29.55 48.55 -3.54
N HIS A 284 -29.29 47.71 -2.53
CA HIS A 284 -28.42 48.03 -1.38
C HIS A 284 -28.31 46.84 -0.42
N GLY A 285 -27.10 46.63 0.12
CA GLY A 285 -26.92 45.77 1.29
C GLY A 285 -25.54 45.12 1.38
N LYS A 286 -24.56 45.86 1.92
CA LYS A 286 -23.26 45.33 2.36
C LYS A 286 -23.47 44.12 3.28
N ARG A 287 -22.92 42.95 2.93
CA ARG A 287 -22.89 41.77 3.81
C ARG A 287 -21.50 41.63 4.44
N ARG A 288 -21.48 41.69 5.78
CA ARG A 288 -20.37 41.41 6.69
C ARG A 288 -19.72 40.06 6.34
N LYS A 289 -18.39 40.03 6.27
CA LYS A 289 -17.59 38.79 6.40
C LYS A 289 -17.65 38.34 7.86
N MET A 290 -18.05 37.09 8.09
CA MET A 290 -17.83 36.38 9.35
C MET A 290 -16.58 35.52 9.15
N ASN A 291 -15.65 35.65 10.10
CA ASN A 291 -14.49 34.77 10.27
C ASN A 291 -14.95 33.60 11.16
N ASP A 292 -14.78 32.37 10.69
CA ASP A 292 -14.87 31.17 11.50
C ASP A 292 -13.51 30.46 11.46
N GLU A 293 -12.63 30.84 12.39
CA GLU A 293 -11.46 30.06 12.79
C GLU A 293 -11.43 30.03 14.31
N GLN A 294 -12.01 28.99 14.90
CA GLN A 294 -11.67 28.49 16.22
C GLN A 294 -12.38 27.15 16.45
N TRP A 295 -11.66 26.04 16.25
CA TRP A 295 -11.97 24.79 16.93
C TRP A 295 -10.68 24.18 17.49
N LEU A 296 -10.82 23.79 18.74
CA LEU A 296 -9.80 23.57 19.75
C LEU A 296 -8.93 22.34 19.51
N GLU A 297 -7.66 22.51 19.87
CA GLU A 297 -6.76 21.47 20.34
C GLU A 297 -7.36 20.75 21.56
N SER A 298 -7.53 19.43 21.46
CA SER A 298 -7.37 18.54 22.61
C SER A 298 -6.82 17.19 22.13
N SER A 299 -5.52 17.00 22.31
CA SER A 299 -4.82 15.76 22.01
C SER A 299 -4.62 14.96 23.30
N ASP A 300 -5.57 14.08 23.61
CA ASP A 300 -5.37 12.96 24.53
C ASP A 300 -5.60 11.66 23.75
N ALA A 301 -4.59 11.25 22.99
CA ALA A 301 -4.53 9.92 22.39
C ALA A 301 -3.69 9.00 23.29
N PRO A 302 -4.18 7.81 23.68
CA PRO A 302 -3.41 6.88 24.50
C PRO A 302 -2.22 6.32 23.71
N LYS A 303 -1.05 6.31 24.35
CA LYS A 303 0.21 5.80 23.80
C LYS A 303 0.10 4.29 23.53
N SER A 304 -0.17 3.90 22.28
CA SER A 304 -0.23 2.50 21.80
C SER A 304 1.15 1.86 21.57
N SER A 305 2.23 2.49 22.06
CA SER A 305 3.62 2.04 21.89
C SER A 305 3.91 0.70 22.56
N ASP A 306 3.28 0.42 23.70
CA ASP A 306 3.65 -0.75 24.52
C ASP A 306 3.10 -2.08 23.97
N TYR A 307 2.01 -2.04 23.21
CA TYR A 307 1.38 -3.24 22.65
C TYR A 307 2.25 -3.90 21.56
N TRP A 308 2.83 -3.11 20.67
CA TRP A 308 3.68 -3.60 19.57
C TRP A 308 5.04 -4.11 20.05
N GLN A 309 5.60 -3.50 21.10
CA GLN A 309 6.85 -3.99 21.71
C GLN A 309 6.64 -5.33 22.43
N ASN A 310 5.48 -5.55 23.05
CA ASN A 310 5.17 -6.79 23.76
C ASN A 310 4.83 -7.95 22.80
N LEU A 311 4.23 -7.67 21.64
CA LEU A 311 4.01 -8.68 20.60
C LEU A 311 5.35 -9.18 20.04
N ARG A 312 6.33 -8.29 19.87
CA ARG A 312 7.69 -8.64 19.41
C ARG A 312 8.44 -9.52 20.40
N LYS A 313 8.37 -9.19 21.70
CA LYS A 313 9.02 -9.94 22.79
C LYS A 313 8.43 -11.34 23.01
N SER A 314 7.14 -11.54 22.73
CA SER A 314 6.50 -12.87 22.89
C SER A 314 6.76 -13.82 21.71
N TRP A 315 7.26 -13.30 20.59
CA TRP A 315 7.60 -14.09 19.40
C TRP A 315 9.09 -14.45 19.32
N THR A 316 9.98 -13.58 19.79
CA THR A 316 11.38 -13.92 19.99
C THR A 316 11.50 -14.64 21.34
N GLY A 317 11.31 -15.96 21.35
CA GLY A 317 11.68 -16.76 22.51
C GLY A 317 13.11 -16.40 22.93
N ASP A 318 13.32 -16.18 24.22
CA ASP A 318 14.64 -15.96 24.79
C ASP A 318 15.61 -17.04 24.31
N GLU A 319 16.62 -16.67 23.52
CA GLU A 319 18.01 -17.01 23.83
C GLU A 319 19.03 -16.25 22.95
N GLN A 320 20.02 -15.73 23.67
CA GLN A 320 21.38 -15.41 23.27
C GLN A 320 21.61 -14.27 22.25
N LYS A 321 22.25 -13.22 22.78
CA LYS A 321 23.04 -12.24 22.06
C LYS A 321 23.98 -12.97 21.09
N SER A 322 23.65 -12.98 19.80
CA SER A 322 24.64 -13.14 18.75
C SER A 322 25.20 -11.76 18.45
N ASP A 323 26.49 -11.58 18.67
CA ASP A 323 27.21 -10.37 18.31
C ASP A 323 27.03 -10.08 16.82
N ASP A 324 26.39 -8.95 16.53
CA ASP A 324 26.28 -8.38 15.18
C ASP A 324 27.64 -7.72 14.86
N PRO A 325 28.41 -8.19 13.87
CA PRO A 325 29.77 -7.72 13.64
C PRO A 325 29.88 -6.34 12.98
N TRP A 326 28.78 -5.57 12.88
CA TRP A 326 28.75 -4.32 12.13
C TRP A 326 28.56 -3.05 12.98
N THR A 327 28.63 -3.11 14.32
CA THR A 327 28.35 -1.93 15.16
C THR A 327 29.44 -1.50 16.15
N THR A 328 30.72 -1.79 15.91
CA THR A 328 31.80 -1.16 16.71
C THR A 328 33.02 -0.82 15.85
N GLU A 329 33.52 0.41 16.02
CA GLU A 329 34.77 1.00 15.49
C GLU A 329 34.62 2.04 14.37
N MET A 330 34.07 3.20 14.72
CA MET A 330 34.55 4.48 14.18
C MET A 330 34.76 5.45 15.34
N SER A 331 35.88 5.29 16.05
CA SER A 331 36.53 6.36 16.80
C SER A 331 38.00 6.00 17.05
N ASP A 332 38.88 6.82 16.48
CA ASP A 332 40.31 6.99 16.77
C ASP A 332 41.25 5.78 16.61
N GLN A 333 42.05 5.79 15.53
CA GLN A 333 43.52 5.81 15.61
C GLN A 333 44.21 5.93 14.24
N GLN A 334 45.43 6.48 14.29
CA GLN A 334 46.28 6.99 13.21
C GLN A 334 46.77 5.92 12.22
N SER A 335 47.08 6.37 10.98
CA SER A 335 47.76 5.62 9.92
C SER A 335 49.01 4.86 10.39
N PRO A 336 49.33 3.70 9.78
CA PRO A 336 50.28 3.72 8.68
C PRO A 336 50.00 2.74 7.52
N LYS A 337 50.69 3.02 6.41
CA LYS A 337 50.72 2.32 5.11
C LYS A 337 50.93 0.79 5.22
N SER A 338 50.23 0.00 4.39
CA SER A 338 50.83 -0.99 3.48
C SER A 338 49.77 -1.84 2.75
N ASP A 339 49.91 -1.90 1.43
CA ASP A 339 49.71 -3.02 0.49
C ASP A 339 48.48 -3.93 0.62
N ASN A 340 47.48 -3.70 -0.24
CA ASN A 340 46.33 -4.57 -0.44
C ASN A 340 46.50 -5.42 -1.72
N PRO A 341 46.57 -6.77 -1.65
CA PRO A 341 46.98 -7.64 -2.76
C PRO A 341 45.85 -8.12 -3.70
N TRP A 342 44.69 -7.45 -3.77
CA TRP A 342 43.53 -7.97 -4.54
C TRP A 342 43.15 -7.15 -5.78
N LEU A 343 44.09 -6.42 -6.37
CA LEU A 343 43.92 -5.79 -7.69
C LEU A 343 44.88 -6.43 -8.71
N THR A 344 44.44 -7.46 -9.41
CA THR A 344 44.92 -7.74 -10.78
C THR A 344 43.75 -8.02 -11.71
N LYS A 345 43.72 -7.22 -12.79
CA LYS A 345 42.85 -7.33 -13.97
C LYS A 345 43.44 -8.35 -14.97
N PRO A 346 42.71 -8.71 -16.05
CA PRO A 346 42.72 -10.06 -16.63
C PRO A 346 43.79 -10.28 -17.70
N GLY A 347 44.14 -11.55 -17.94
CA GLY A 347 45.03 -11.98 -19.02
C GLY A 347 44.52 -13.27 -19.67
N ASN A 348 44.22 -13.14 -20.96
CA ASN A 348 44.14 -14.15 -22.03
C ASN A 348 44.56 -15.59 -21.68
N TYR A 349 43.65 -16.54 -21.88
CA TYR A 349 43.75 -17.67 -22.82
C TYR A 349 42.38 -18.32 -23.02
#